data_AF-A0A6A8MLA0-F1
#
_entry.id   AF-A0A6A8MLA0-F1
#
_cell.length_a   1.000
_cell.length_b   1.000
_cell.length_c   1.000
_cell.angle_alpha   90.00
_cell.angle_beta   90.00
_cell.angle_gamma   90.00
#
_symmetry.space_group_name_H-M   'P 1'
#
loop_
_entity.id
_entity.type
_entity.pdbx_description
1 polymer ?
#
loop_
_entity_poly.entity_id
_entity_poly.type
_entity_poly.pdbx_seq_one_letter_code
_entity_poly.pdbx_strand_id
1 'polypeptide(L)' 'MNDMEYLRKENQNLRKYVSLVLAEMELIQRVGEIKQNFLNSDDSERIITPILERISRIKSER' A
#
# COMPACT_ATOMS: atom_id res chain seq x y z
N MET A 1 17.16 -24.29 -14.49
CA MET A 1 16.70 -22.91 -14.72
C MET A 1 17.88 -22.16 -15.30
N ASN A 2 17.80 -21.70 -16.55
CA ASN A 2 18.91 -20.96 -17.15
C ASN A 2 18.85 -19.47 -16.73
N ASP A 3 19.94 -18.75 -16.96
CA ASP A 3 20.08 -17.35 -16.53
C ASP A 3 18.95 -16.46 -17.08
N MET A 4 18.47 -16.71 -18.31
CA MET A 4 17.36 -15.95 -18.90
C MET A 4 16.03 -16.20 -18.20
N GLU A 5 15.75 -17.43 -17.78
CA GLU A 5 14.56 -17.79 -17.02
C GLU A 5 14.59 -17.17 -15.61
N TYR A 6 15.77 -17.16 -14.98
CA TYR A 6 15.99 -16.47 -13.70
C TYR A 6 15.76 -14.97 -13.80
N LEU A 7 16.39 -14.31 -14.78
CA LEU A 7 16.23 -12.88 -14.98
C LEU A 7 14.77 -12.50 -15.28
N ARG A 8 14.05 -13.32 -16.04
CA ARG A 8 12.62 -13.09 -16.30
C ARG A 8 11.78 -13.18 -15.02
N LYS A 9 12.01 -14.21 -14.19
CA LYS A 9 11.31 -14.37 -12.90
C LYS A 9 11.60 -13.20 -11.98
N GLU A 10 12.86 -12.78 -11.89
CA GLU A 10 13.27 -11.67 -11.04
C GLU A 10 12.68 -10.34 -11.52
N ASN A 11 12.63 -10.10 -12.84
CA ASN A 11 11.96 -8.93 -13.38
C ASN A 11 10.47 -8.89 -13.04
N GLN A 12 9.79 -10.04 -13.05
CA GLN A 12 8.39 -10.14 -12.63
C GLN A 12 8.22 -9.86 -11.12
N ASN A 13 9.13 -10.34 -10.28
CA ASN A 13 9.11 -10.05 -8.84
C ASN A 13 9.30 -8.56 -8.57
N LEU A 14 10.27 -7.93 -9.25
CA LEU A 14 10.53 -6.49 -9.15
C LEU A 14 9.31 -5.66 -9.59
N ARG A 15 8.64 -6.04 -10.69
CA ARG A 15 7.41 -5.37 -11.12
C ARG A 15 6.31 -5.47 -10.07
N LYS A 16 6.11 -6.65 -9.46
CA LYS A 16 5.15 -6.83 -8.36
C LYS A 16 5.50 -5.95 -7.17
N TYR A 17 6.77 -5.89 -6.78
CA TYR A 17 7.23 -5.03 -5.70
C TYR A 17 6.94 -3.54 -5.99
N VAL A 18 7.26 -3.06 -7.20
CA VAL A 18 6.94 -1.70 -7.62
C VAL A 18 5.43 -1.43 -7.55
N SER A 19 4.58 -2.34 -8.05
CA SER A 19 3.13 -2.19 -7.94
C SER A 19 2.64 -2.10 -6.49
N LEU A 20 3.23 -2.87 -5.57
CA LEU A 20 2.88 -2.80 -4.16
C LEU A 20 3.29 -1.48 -3.51
N VAL A 21 4.48 -0.96 -3.84
CA VAL A 21 4.94 0.35 -3.34
C VAL A 21 4.02 1.47 -3.85
N LEU A 22 3.63 1.44 -5.12
CA LEU A 22 2.70 2.43 -5.69
C LEU A 22 1.33 2.39 -5.00
N ALA A 23 0.79 1.18 -4.76
CA ALA A 23 -0.47 1.02 -4.05
C ALA A 23 -0.41 1.53 -2.60
N GLU A 24 0.72 1.34 -1.91
CA GLU A 24 0.93 1.88 -0.56
C GLU A 24 0.95 3.41 -0.57
N MET A 25 1.66 4.02 -1.54
CA MET A 25 1.70 5.48 -1.69
C MET A 25 0.31 6.07 -1.96
N GLU A 26 -0.46 5.48 -2.86
CA GLU A 26 -1.83 5.90 -3.14
C GLU A 26 -2.71 5.81 -1.89
N LEU A 27 -2.61 4.71 -1.14
CA LEU A 27 -3.41 4.52 0.06
C LEU A 27 -3.10 5.56 1.14
N ILE A 28 -1.82 5.90 1.33
CA ILE A 28 -1.41 6.98 2.25
C ILE A 28 -1.99 8.33 1.81
N GLN A 29 -1.94 8.64 0.51
CA GLN A 29 -2.55 9.86 -0.02
C GLN A 29 -4.06 9.89 0.23
N ARG A 30 -4.77 8.80 -0.05
CA ARG A 30 -6.22 8.69 0.18
C ARG A 30 -6.60 8.86 1.65
N VAL A 31 -5.81 8.33 2.58
CA VAL A 31 -5.99 8.58 4.02
C VAL A 31 -5.86 10.08 4.33
N GLY A 32 -4.90 10.77 3.73
CA GLY A 32 -4.76 12.22 3.84
C GLY A 32 -5.99 12.97 3.30
N GLU A 33 -6.49 12.59 2.13
CA GLU A 33 -7.69 13.17 1.52
C GLU A 33 -8.93 12.96 2.40
N ILE A 34 -9.13 11.75 2.95
CA ILE A 34 -10.22 11.46 3.88
C ILE A 34 -10.13 12.35 5.12
N LYS A 35 -8.93 12.49 5.71
CA LYS A 35 -8.73 13.38 6.87
C LYS A 35 -9.18 14.80 6.60
N GLN A 36 -8.86 15.33 5.42
CA GLN A 36 -9.27 16.69 5.02
C GLN A 36 -10.76 16.79 4.73
N ASN A 37 -11.35 15.81 4.06
CA ASN A 37 -12.78 15.81 3.72
C ASN A 37 -13.69 15.68 4.95
N PHE A 38 -13.21 15.07 6.03
CA PHE A 38 -13.94 14.85 7.28
C PHE A 38 -13.36 15.63 8.46
N LEU A 39 -12.69 16.77 8.23
CA LEU A 39 -11.92 17.49 9.26
C LEU A 39 -12.71 17.83 10.55
N ASN A 40 -14.04 17.97 10.45
CA ASN A 40 -14.94 18.29 11.57
C ASN A 40 -15.92 17.14 11.90
N SER A 41 -15.62 15.92 11.49
CA SER A 41 -16.45 14.74 11.77
C SER A 41 -15.60 13.63 12.41
N ASP A 42 -16.14 13.01 13.46
CA ASP A 42 -15.59 11.79 14.06
C ASP A 42 -15.52 10.62 13.04
N ASP A 43 -16.27 10.72 11.93
CA ASP A 43 -16.21 9.76 10.82
C ASP A 43 -14.81 9.67 10.21
N SER A 44 -14.02 10.75 10.26
CA SER A 44 -12.64 10.78 9.79
C SER A 44 -11.82 9.67 10.43
N GLU A 45 -11.81 9.62 11.76
CA GLU A 45 -11.04 8.64 12.55
C GLU A 45 -11.58 7.22 12.34
N ARG A 46 -12.91 7.07 12.31
CA ARG A 46 -13.57 5.78 12.06
C ARG A 46 -13.23 5.18 10.70
N ILE A 47 -13.09 6.01 9.65
CA ILE A 47 -12.78 5.55 8.29
C ILE A 47 -11.27 5.26 8.14
N ILE A 48 -10.39 6.11 8.66
CA ILE A 48 -8.94 5.96 8.47
C ILE A 48 -8.32 4.84 9.31
N THR A 49 -8.87 4.56 10.51
CA THR A 49 -8.30 3.58 11.45
C THR A 49 -8.14 2.19 10.84
N PRO A 50 -9.19 1.55 10.26
CA PRO A 50 -9.03 0.22 9.66
C PRO A 50 -8.06 0.21 8.47
N ILE A 51 -7.91 1.34 7.76
CA ILE A 51 -6.97 1.48 6.65
C ILE A 51 -5.54 1.50 7.18
N LEU A 52 -5.25 2.29 8.22
CA LEU A 52 -3.95 2.37 8.85
C LEU A 52 -3.54 1.04 9.50
N GLU A 53 -4.47 0.36 10.18
CA GLU A 53 -4.24 -0.98 10.71
C GLU A 53 -3.88 -1.98 9.61
N ARG A 54 -4.58 -1.93 8.46
CA ARG A 54 -4.28 -2.81 7.33
C ARG A 54 -2.90 -2.55 6.75
N ILE A 55 -2.50 -1.28 6.60
CA ILE A 55 -1.14 -0.91 6.18
C ILE A 55 -0.11 -1.47 7.15
N SER A 56 -0.34 -1.30 8.46
CA SER A 56 0.57 -1.80 9.49
C SER A 56 0.74 -3.32 9.44
N ARG A 57 -0.36 -4.07 9.23
CA ARG A 57 -0.30 -5.54 9.12
C ARG A 57 0.48 -5.99 7.89
N ILE A 58 0.26 -5.35 6.74
CA ILE A 58 1.01 -5.65 5.51
C ILE A 58 2.52 -5.41 5.72
N LYS A 59 2.90 -4.35 6.44
CA LYS A 59 4.31 -4.08 6.78
C LYS A 59 4.92 -5.15 7.69
N SER A 60 4.16 -5.68 8.64
CA SER A 60 4.65 -6.73 9.56
C SER A 60 4.72 -8.13 8.95
N GLU A 61 3.98 -8.38 7.86
CA GLU A 61 3.99 -9.66 7.13
C GLU A 61 5.11 -9.75 6.08
N ARG A 62 5.81 -8.63 5.81
CA ARG A 62 7.01 -8.56 4.97
C ARG A 62 8.26 -8.87 5.78
#